data_AF-A0A7J4ECC2-F1
#
_entry.id   AF-A0A7J4ECC2-F1
#
_cell.length_a   1.000
_cell.length_b   1.000
_cell.length_c   1.000
_cell.angle_alpha   90.00
_cell.angle_beta   90.00
_cell.angle_gamma   90.00
#
_symmetry.space_group_name_H-M   'P 1'
#
loop_
_entity.id
_entity.type
_entity.pdbx_description
1 polymer ?
#
loop_
_entity_poly.entity_id
_entity_poly.type
_entity_poly.pdbx_seq_one_letter_code
_entity_poly.pdbx_strand_id
1 'polypeptide(L)'
;MKEIAKKIRQELNMLIKSGTELIRLIGKDRAQFRSEYHEWYTRSLAVVRHLLPDRLADFERLYHIDNCKDIDSTYTIEDYLQGVIIEGYARSYVDKICYSRFANQVSILKSAVSRLDDILVNIQGILQADLFDSEIDAAIDLMRNGHLRAAGVVVGVVLERHLSEVCQNHGVTIDKKNPTISDFNNLLKKSDIFDVPLWRWIQRLGDLRNLCSHSKDRDPTSDEVQELIDGVNKAIKTIA
;
A
#
# COMPACT_ATOMS: atom_id res chain seq x y z
N MET A 1 -2.67 6.64 8.82
CA MET A 1 -2.15 6.41 7.44
C MET A 1 -1.86 7.70 6.68
N LYS A 2 -2.81 8.63 6.47
CA LYS A 2 -2.55 9.89 5.71
C LYS A 2 -1.34 10.70 6.22
N GLU A 3 -1.19 10.84 7.55
CA GLU A 3 -0.06 11.57 8.14
C GLU A 3 1.29 10.83 7.98
N ILE A 4 1.26 9.50 8.04
CA ILE A 4 2.44 8.65 7.81
C ILE A 4 2.88 8.76 6.34
N ALA A 5 1.92 8.67 5.40
CA ALA A 5 2.16 8.84 3.97
C ALA A 5 2.81 10.20 3.64
N LYS A 6 2.31 11.26 4.28
CA LYS A 6 2.88 12.61 4.15
C LYS A 6 4.33 12.67 4.63
N LYS A 7 4.65 12.08 5.78
CA LYS A 7 6.02 12.00 6.31
C LYS A 7 6.94 11.21 5.37
N ILE A 8 6.52 10.03 4.90
CA ILE A 8 7.29 9.22 3.94
C ILE A 8 7.57 10.02 2.67
N ARG A 9 6.56 10.71 2.13
CA ARG A 9 6.70 11.55 0.94
C ARG A 9 7.68 12.71 1.17
N GLN A 10 7.63 13.36 2.34
CA GLN A 10 8.57 14.42 2.69
C GLN A 10 10.01 13.90 2.76
N GLU A 11 10.24 12.78 3.45
CA GLU A 11 11.56 12.16 3.54
C GLU A 11 12.12 11.73 2.19
N LEU A 12 11.28 11.12 1.35
CA LEU A 12 11.65 10.73 -0.01
C LEU A 12 12.03 11.94 -0.86
N ASN A 13 11.26 13.02 -0.80
CA ASN A 13 11.58 14.26 -1.51
C ASN A 13 12.88 14.91 -1.01
N MET A 14 13.14 14.87 0.30
CA MET A 14 14.42 15.35 0.87
C MET A 14 15.60 14.53 0.35
N LEU A 15 15.45 13.20 0.27
CA LEU A 15 16.48 12.30 -0.24
C LEU A 15 16.75 12.50 -1.73
N ILE A 16 15.70 12.72 -2.53
CA ILE A 16 15.81 13.05 -3.95
C ILE A 16 16.53 14.40 -4.15
N LYS A 17 16.19 15.40 -3.34
CA LYS A 17 16.83 16.72 -3.38
C LYS A 17 18.32 16.62 -3.03
N SER A 18 18.66 15.93 -1.94
CA SER A 18 20.04 15.67 -1.54
C SER A 18 20.83 14.95 -2.65
N GLY A 19 20.26 13.92 -3.27
CA GLY A 19 20.90 13.23 -4.39
C GLY A 19 21.12 14.13 -5.62
N THR A 20 20.15 14.99 -5.93
CA THR A 20 20.26 15.96 -7.04
C THR A 20 21.37 16.99 -6.80
N GLU A 21 21.57 17.38 -5.55
CA GLU A 21 22.64 18.29 -5.15
C GLU A 21 24.01 17.60 -5.17
N LEU A 22 24.07 16.35 -4.72
CA LEU A 22 25.27 15.51 -4.77
C LEU A 22 25.78 15.31 -6.21
N ILE A 23 24.88 15.16 -7.18
CA ILE A 23 25.24 15.02 -8.60
C ILE A 23 26.15 16.17 -9.06
N ARG A 24 25.96 17.38 -8.52
CA ARG A 24 26.72 18.58 -8.92
C ARG A 24 28.17 18.57 -8.45
N LEU A 25 28.52 17.73 -7.47
CA LEU A 25 29.88 17.60 -6.94
C LEU A 25 30.76 16.70 -7.82
N ILE A 26 30.16 15.85 -8.65
CA ILE A 26 30.89 14.97 -9.58
C ILE A 26 31.77 15.82 -10.52
N GLY A 27 33.06 15.50 -10.55
CA GLY A 27 34.07 16.24 -11.34
C GLY A 27 34.50 17.59 -10.74
N LYS A 28 33.88 18.06 -9.65
CA LYS A 28 34.25 19.31 -8.96
C LYS A 28 34.93 19.05 -7.61
N ASP A 29 34.27 18.28 -6.75
CA ASP A 29 34.77 17.91 -5.43
C ASP A 29 34.50 16.42 -5.16
N ARG A 30 35.45 15.59 -5.55
CA ARG A 30 35.34 14.13 -5.38
C ARG A 30 35.42 13.69 -3.92
N ALA A 31 36.14 14.43 -3.08
CA ALA A 31 36.30 14.08 -1.68
C ALA A 31 34.97 14.27 -0.94
N GLN A 32 34.31 15.41 -1.17
CA GLN A 32 32.99 15.69 -0.61
C GLN A 32 31.93 14.75 -1.18
N PHE A 33 31.93 14.51 -2.51
CA PHE A 33 31.01 13.55 -3.12
C PHE A 33 31.14 12.17 -2.47
N ARG A 34 32.37 11.68 -2.25
CA ARG A 34 32.62 10.37 -1.64
C ARG A 34 32.07 10.29 -0.22
N SER A 35 32.29 11.30 0.62
CA SER A 35 31.80 11.28 2.00
C SER A 35 30.27 11.27 2.07
N GLU A 36 29.61 12.08 1.25
CA GLU A 36 28.16 12.26 1.29
C GLU A 36 27.39 11.17 0.52
N TYR A 37 27.99 10.59 -0.53
CA TYR A 37 27.35 9.54 -1.32
C TYR A 37 27.03 8.30 -0.48
N HIS A 38 27.91 7.87 0.43
CA HIS A 38 27.65 6.67 1.23
C HIS A 38 26.44 6.83 2.15
N GLU A 39 26.31 7.98 2.82
CA GLU A 39 25.12 8.27 3.64
C GLU A 39 23.85 8.27 2.80
N TRP A 40 23.89 8.94 1.64
CA TRP A 40 22.78 8.99 0.71
C TRP A 40 22.41 7.60 0.19
N TYR A 41 23.40 6.79 -0.18
CA TYR A 41 23.20 5.47 -0.76
C TYR A 41 22.57 4.51 0.24
N THR A 42 23.04 4.49 1.50
CA THR A 42 22.46 3.65 2.56
C THR A 42 20.97 3.94 2.76
N ARG A 43 20.61 5.23 2.85
CA ARG A 43 19.20 5.64 3.01
C ARG A 43 18.37 5.30 1.78
N SER A 44 18.92 5.55 0.59
CA SER A 44 18.24 5.30 -0.69
C SER A 44 18.02 3.82 -0.95
N LEU A 45 19.00 2.97 -0.65
CA LEU A 45 18.90 1.53 -0.79
C LEU A 45 17.77 0.95 0.07
N ALA A 46 17.63 1.43 1.31
CA ALA A 46 16.53 1.02 2.18
C ALA A 46 15.16 1.42 1.58
N VAL A 47 15.03 2.63 1.05
CA VAL A 47 13.80 3.08 0.39
C VAL A 47 13.47 2.22 -0.84
N VAL A 48 14.44 2.00 -1.72
CA VAL A 48 14.25 1.18 -2.94
C VAL A 48 13.86 -0.25 -2.57
N ARG A 49 14.51 -0.85 -1.56
CA ARG A 49 14.18 -2.21 -1.11
C ARG A 49 12.73 -2.37 -0.69
N HIS A 50 12.15 -1.39 0.00
CA HIS A 50 10.79 -1.49 0.52
C HIS A 50 9.73 -1.00 -0.47
N LEU A 51 10.00 0.08 -1.22
CA LEU A 51 9.01 0.69 -2.10
C LEU A 51 9.11 0.21 -3.56
N LEU A 52 10.29 -0.25 -3.99
CA LEU A 52 10.56 -0.67 -5.36
C LEU A 52 11.44 -1.93 -5.40
N PRO A 53 11.02 -3.05 -4.78
CA PRO A 53 11.82 -4.27 -4.74
C PRO A 53 12.21 -4.75 -6.15
N ASP A 54 11.33 -4.59 -7.13
CA ASP A 54 11.56 -4.93 -8.54
C ASP A 54 12.73 -4.15 -9.18
N ARG A 55 13.07 -2.97 -8.63
CA ARG A 55 14.15 -2.09 -9.12
C ARG A 55 15.40 -2.14 -8.26
N LEU A 56 15.41 -2.95 -7.19
CA LEU A 56 16.55 -3.05 -6.27
C LEU A 56 17.82 -3.48 -6.99
N ALA A 57 17.72 -4.54 -7.79
CA ALA A 57 18.86 -5.06 -8.54
C ALA A 57 19.39 -4.04 -9.57
N ASP A 58 18.52 -3.25 -10.21
CA ASP A 58 18.95 -2.16 -11.09
C ASP A 58 19.72 -1.09 -10.31
N PHE A 59 19.22 -0.72 -9.13
CA PHE A 59 19.82 0.31 -8.29
C PHE A 59 21.21 -0.10 -7.79
N GLU A 60 21.37 -1.36 -7.36
CA GLU A 60 22.63 -1.93 -6.90
C GLU A 60 23.64 -2.06 -8.04
N ARG A 61 23.20 -2.50 -9.23
CA ARG A 61 24.06 -2.60 -10.44
C ARG A 61 24.67 -1.28 -10.89
N LEU A 62 24.05 -0.15 -10.55
CA LEU A 62 24.62 1.17 -10.82
C LEU A 62 25.77 1.50 -9.87
N TYR A 63 25.75 0.98 -8.64
CA TYR A 63 26.81 1.12 -7.66
C TYR A 63 27.97 0.15 -7.89
N HIS A 64 27.65 -1.14 -8.08
CA HIS A 64 28.62 -2.23 -8.21
C HIS A 64 28.09 -3.33 -9.14
N ILE A 65 28.97 -4.07 -9.81
CA ILE A 65 28.60 -5.22 -10.66
C ILE A 65 29.42 -6.44 -10.24
N ASP A 66 28.74 -7.44 -9.67
CA ASP A 66 29.35 -8.75 -9.40
C ASP A 66 29.46 -9.57 -10.70
N ASN A 67 30.68 -10.03 -11.03
CA ASN A 67 30.99 -10.93 -12.16
C ASN A 67 30.47 -10.49 -13.54
N CYS A 68 31.18 -9.54 -14.17
CA CYS A 68 30.88 -9.11 -15.53
C CYS A 68 31.47 -10.06 -16.59
N LYS A 69 30.67 -10.48 -17.58
CA LYS A 69 31.13 -11.27 -18.74
C LYS A 69 31.52 -10.40 -19.96
N ASP A 70 31.14 -9.13 -19.97
CA ASP A 70 31.40 -8.18 -21.07
C ASP A 70 32.20 -6.96 -20.56
N ILE A 71 33.31 -6.65 -21.24
CA ILE A 71 34.34 -5.69 -20.76
C ILE A 71 33.91 -4.23 -20.96
N ASP A 72 33.06 -3.93 -21.93
CA ASP A 72 32.83 -2.56 -22.43
C ASP A 72 31.92 -1.66 -21.56
N SER A 73 31.42 -2.12 -20.40
CA SER A 73 30.60 -1.30 -19.50
C SER A 73 30.80 -1.60 -18.00
N THR A 74 32.03 -1.92 -17.62
CA THR A 74 32.41 -2.36 -16.26
C THR A 74 32.61 -1.23 -15.26
N TYR A 75 32.84 0.02 -15.69
CA TYR A 75 33.09 1.12 -14.76
C TYR A 75 31.82 1.53 -14.00
N THR A 76 31.85 1.45 -12.67
CA THR A 76 30.75 1.66 -11.72
C THR A 76 30.92 2.92 -10.88
N ILE A 77 29.93 3.24 -10.03
CA ILE A 77 30.09 4.33 -9.05
C ILE A 77 31.13 3.94 -8.00
N GLU A 78 31.22 2.67 -7.60
CA GLU A 78 32.24 2.22 -6.67
C GLU A 78 33.67 2.47 -7.20
N ASP A 79 33.93 2.17 -8.47
CA ASP A 79 35.22 2.44 -9.12
C ASP A 79 35.57 3.94 -9.08
N TYR A 80 34.56 4.79 -9.29
CA TYR A 80 34.70 6.25 -9.18
C TYR A 80 35.09 6.69 -7.78
N LEU A 81 34.45 6.14 -6.75
CA LEU A 81 34.71 6.45 -5.34
C LEU A 81 36.09 5.96 -4.89
N GLN A 82 36.57 4.85 -5.44
CA GLN A 82 37.92 4.34 -5.21
C GLN A 82 38.99 5.12 -5.99
N GLY A 83 38.59 5.99 -6.92
CA GLY A 83 39.50 6.83 -7.70
C GLY A 83 40.14 6.10 -8.89
N VAL A 84 39.54 5.00 -9.34
CA VAL A 84 40.01 4.23 -10.50
C VAL A 84 39.95 5.11 -11.76
N ILE A 85 41.03 5.09 -12.53
CA ILE A 85 41.14 5.79 -13.82
C ILE A 85 41.15 4.78 -14.95
N ILE A 86 40.62 5.19 -16.12
CA ILE A 86 40.68 4.38 -17.33
C ILE A 86 41.84 4.89 -18.18
N GLU A 87 42.83 4.05 -18.43
CA GLU A 87 43.99 4.40 -19.24
C GLU A 87 43.57 4.82 -20.66
N GLY A 88 44.21 5.86 -21.20
CA GLY A 88 43.87 6.41 -22.52
C GLY A 88 42.65 7.34 -22.56
N TYR A 89 41.92 7.52 -21.45
CA TYR A 89 40.78 8.43 -21.37
C TYR A 89 41.04 9.61 -20.43
N ALA A 90 40.49 10.78 -20.78
CA ALA A 90 40.53 11.96 -19.93
C ALA A 90 39.70 11.74 -18.65
N ARG A 91 40.08 12.39 -17.55
CA ARG A 91 39.38 12.31 -16.26
C ARG A 91 37.88 12.67 -16.36
N SER A 92 37.54 13.60 -17.25
CA SER A 92 36.14 13.98 -17.54
C SER A 92 35.28 12.85 -18.11
N TYR A 93 35.90 11.80 -18.65
CA TYR A 93 35.18 10.63 -19.17
C TYR A 93 34.56 9.82 -18.03
N VAL A 94 35.36 9.49 -17.00
CA VAL A 94 34.85 8.77 -15.82
C VAL A 94 33.85 9.61 -15.01
N ASP A 95 34.01 10.93 -14.99
CA ASP A 95 33.02 11.84 -14.38
C ASP A 95 31.65 11.74 -15.08
N LYS A 96 31.61 11.66 -16.42
CA LYS A 96 30.36 11.48 -17.18
C LYS A 96 29.70 10.13 -16.92
N ILE A 97 30.48 9.06 -16.81
CA ILE A 97 29.95 7.71 -16.51
C ILE A 97 29.33 7.70 -15.11
N CYS A 98 30.06 8.19 -14.10
CA CYS A 98 29.55 8.30 -12.73
C CYS A 98 28.29 9.17 -12.67
N TYR A 99 28.30 10.32 -13.33
CA TYR A 99 27.12 11.20 -13.44
C TYR A 99 25.91 10.44 -13.98
N SER A 100 26.07 9.74 -15.11
CA SER A 100 24.98 9.00 -15.75
C SER A 100 24.41 7.92 -14.81
N ARG A 101 25.29 7.12 -14.19
CA ARG A 101 24.86 6.06 -13.27
C ARG A 101 24.17 6.61 -12.02
N PHE A 102 24.73 7.66 -11.42
CA PHE A 102 24.16 8.26 -10.23
C PHE A 102 22.83 8.98 -10.52
N ALA A 103 22.75 9.68 -11.67
CA ALA A 103 21.50 10.27 -12.15
C ALA A 103 20.40 9.20 -12.37
N ASN A 104 20.77 8.00 -12.83
CA ASN A 104 19.85 6.88 -12.93
C ASN A 104 19.38 6.38 -11.55
N GLN A 105 20.26 6.29 -10.54
CA GLN A 105 19.85 5.95 -9.16
C GLN A 105 18.86 6.99 -8.59
N VAL A 106 19.13 8.29 -8.78
CA VAL A 106 18.20 9.36 -8.37
C VAL A 106 16.88 9.26 -9.12
N SER A 107 16.90 8.87 -10.41
CA SER A 107 15.68 8.69 -11.21
C SER A 107 14.85 7.49 -10.74
N ILE A 108 15.49 6.40 -10.32
CA ILE A 108 14.80 5.27 -9.67
C ILE A 108 14.11 5.72 -8.39
N LEU A 109 14.77 6.50 -7.52
CA LEU A 109 14.12 7.05 -6.33
C LEU A 109 12.95 7.97 -6.65
N LYS A 110 13.07 8.81 -7.69
CA LYS A 110 11.95 9.64 -8.15
C LYS A 110 10.73 8.80 -8.55
N SER A 111 10.94 7.64 -9.17
CA SER A 111 9.85 6.72 -9.51
C SER A 111 9.16 6.09 -8.29
N ALA A 112 9.81 6.07 -7.12
CA ALA A 112 9.17 5.62 -5.88
C ALA A 112 8.05 6.59 -5.44
N VAL A 113 8.17 7.89 -5.77
CA VAL A 113 7.17 8.90 -5.41
C VAL A 113 5.84 8.64 -6.11
N SER A 114 5.88 8.23 -7.38
CA SER A 114 4.67 7.95 -8.17
C SER A 114 3.98 6.66 -7.76
N ARG A 115 4.72 5.65 -7.27
CA ARG A 115 4.18 4.35 -6.85
C ARG A 115 3.73 4.34 -5.38
N LEU A 116 4.11 5.36 -4.60
CA LEU A 116 3.84 5.42 -3.15
C LEU A 116 2.34 5.33 -2.83
N ASP A 117 1.50 6.05 -3.56
CA ASP A 117 0.06 6.06 -3.30
C ASP A 117 -0.57 4.68 -3.56
N ASP A 118 -0.22 4.04 -4.68
CA ASP A 118 -0.70 2.70 -5.03
C ASP A 118 -0.29 1.64 -3.99
N ILE A 119 0.96 1.71 -3.52
CA ILE A 119 1.47 0.80 -2.49
C ILE A 119 0.70 0.99 -1.18
N LEU A 120 0.44 2.24 -0.78
CA LEU A 120 -0.27 2.52 0.46
C LEU A 120 -1.73 2.07 0.39
N VAL A 121 -2.40 2.28 -0.74
CA VAL A 121 -3.77 1.79 -0.98
C VAL A 121 -3.80 0.26 -0.90
N ASN A 122 -2.84 -0.42 -1.52
CA ASN A 122 -2.76 -1.88 -1.47
C ASN A 122 -2.54 -2.40 -0.03
N ILE A 123 -1.58 -1.84 0.71
CA ILE A 123 -1.33 -2.19 2.12
C ILE A 123 -2.59 -1.97 2.97
N GLN A 124 -3.30 -0.87 2.75
CA GLN A 124 -4.56 -0.62 3.46
C GLN A 124 -5.60 -1.70 3.16
N GLY A 125 -5.75 -2.09 1.90
CA GLY A 125 -6.66 -3.17 1.50
C GLY A 125 -6.31 -4.52 2.13
N ILE A 126 -5.04 -4.89 2.17
CA ILE A 126 -4.57 -6.14 2.80
C ILE A 126 -4.88 -6.12 4.31
N LEU A 127 -4.43 -5.09 5.01
CA LEU A 127 -4.64 -4.97 6.47
C LEU A 127 -6.12 -4.97 6.85
N GLN A 128 -6.95 -4.44 5.97
CA GLN A 128 -8.38 -4.40 6.15
C GLN A 128 -9.04 -5.77 5.96
N ALA A 129 -8.65 -6.50 4.93
CA ALA A 129 -9.09 -7.88 4.74
C ALA A 129 -8.71 -8.73 5.95
N ASP A 130 -7.46 -8.63 6.42
CA ASP A 130 -6.98 -9.34 7.62
C ASP A 130 -7.80 -8.96 8.87
N LEU A 131 -8.13 -7.67 9.03
CA LEU A 131 -8.95 -7.20 10.14
C LEU A 131 -10.38 -7.76 10.07
N PHE A 132 -11.00 -7.75 8.89
CA PHE A 132 -12.34 -8.30 8.69
C PHE A 132 -12.38 -9.80 8.97
N ASP A 133 -11.41 -10.57 8.48
CA ASP A 133 -11.30 -11.99 8.76
C ASP A 133 -11.17 -12.24 10.27
N SER A 134 -10.34 -11.45 10.98
CA SER A 134 -10.20 -11.57 12.44
C SER A 134 -11.48 -11.20 13.22
N GLU A 135 -12.25 -10.20 12.77
CA GLU A 135 -13.53 -9.82 13.37
C GLU A 135 -14.61 -10.90 13.12
N ILE A 136 -14.59 -11.55 11.95
CA ILE A 136 -15.46 -12.68 11.62
C ILE A 136 -15.11 -13.90 12.50
N ASP A 137 -13.83 -14.23 12.65
CA ASP A 137 -13.39 -15.33 13.51
C ASP A 137 -13.82 -15.11 14.97
N ALA A 138 -13.67 -13.88 15.48
CA ALA A 138 -14.16 -13.50 16.80
C ALA A 138 -15.70 -13.65 16.92
N ALA A 139 -16.46 -13.31 15.87
CA ALA A 139 -17.91 -13.51 15.84
C ALA A 139 -18.30 -15.00 15.87
N ILE A 140 -17.55 -15.85 15.15
CA ILE A 140 -17.74 -17.31 15.18
C ILE A 140 -17.52 -17.86 16.58
N ASP A 141 -16.45 -17.43 17.26
CA ASP A 141 -16.16 -17.87 18.62
C ASP A 141 -17.22 -17.38 19.62
N LEU A 142 -17.72 -16.14 19.49
CA LEU A 142 -18.85 -15.65 20.28
C LEU A 142 -20.10 -16.51 20.09
N MET A 143 -20.43 -16.86 18.84
CA MET A 143 -21.59 -17.68 18.53
C MET A 143 -21.46 -19.09 19.12
N ARG A 144 -20.28 -19.72 19.00
CA ARG A 144 -19.98 -21.05 19.58
C ARG A 144 -20.13 -21.08 21.10
N ASN A 145 -19.86 -19.96 21.76
CA ASN A 145 -20.03 -19.79 23.21
C ASN A 145 -21.45 -19.35 23.61
N GLY A 146 -22.42 -19.33 22.67
CA GLY A 146 -23.82 -18.98 22.93
C GLY A 146 -24.10 -17.47 22.96
N HIS A 147 -23.11 -16.62 22.65
CA HIS A 147 -23.28 -15.16 22.61
C HIS A 147 -23.78 -14.68 21.24
N LEU A 148 -24.95 -15.17 20.83
CA LEU A 148 -25.54 -14.96 19.50
C LEU A 148 -25.66 -13.47 19.11
N ARG A 149 -26.19 -12.65 20.01
CA ARG A 149 -26.37 -11.21 19.75
C ARG A 149 -25.05 -10.47 19.59
N ALA A 150 -24.05 -10.82 20.40
CA ALA A 150 -22.73 -10.22 20.29
C ALA A 150 -22.06 -10.60 18.97
N ALA A 151 -22.13 -11.87 18.59
CA ALA A 151 -21.63 -12.36 17.30
C ALA A 151 -22.25 -11.61 16.11
N GLY A 152 -23.58 -11.50 16.09
CA GLY A 152 -24.27 -10.80 15.01
C GLY A 152 -24.01 -9.28 14.96
N VAL A 153 -23.74 -8.65 16.11
CA VAL A 153 -23.32 -7.24 16.16
C VAL A 153 -21.93 -7.07 15.58
N VAL A 154 -20.95 -7.90 15.99
CA VAL A 154 -19.57 -7.83 15.51
C VAL A 154 -19.52 -8.01 13.99
N VAL A 155 -20.15 -9.06 13.47
CA VAL A 155 -20.15 -9.32 12.02
C VAL A 155 -20.97 -8.27 11.25
N GLY A 156 -21.97 -7.68 11.89
CA GLY A 156 -22.71 -6.55 11.36
C GLY A 156 -21.86 -5.30 11.15
N VAL A 157 -20.91 -5.04 12.04
CA VAL A 157 -19.94 -3.94 11.90
C VAL A 157 -19.01 -4.19 10.71
N VAL A 158 -18.56 -5.43 10.51
CA VAL A 158 -17.76 -5.82 9.32
C VAL A 158 -18.52 -5.50 8.03
N LEU A 159 -19.79 -5.91 7.93
CA LEU A 159 -20.63 -5.63 6.76
C LEU A 159 -20.82 -4.13 6.53
N GLU A 160 -21.11 -3.36 7.57
CA GLU A 160 -21.29 -1.90 7.48
C GLU A 160 -20.03 -1.21 6.97
N ARG A 161 -18.88 -1.58 7.54
CA ARG A 161 -17.57 -1.05 7.11
C ARG A 161 -17.31 -1.39 5.66
N HIS A 162 -17.47 -2.66 5.26
CA HIS A 162 -17.25 -3.09 3.89
C HIS A 162 -18.14 -2.34 2.88
N LEU A 163 -19.44 -2.22 3.14
CA LEU A 163 -20.36 -1.48 2.26
C LEU A 163 -20.03 0.01 2.15
N SER A 164 -19.55 0.62 3.23
CA SER A 164 -19.04 1.99 3.20
C SER A 164 -17.87 2.13 2.23
N GLU A 165 -17.01 1.12 2.11
CA GLU A 165 -15.84 1.16 1.22
C GLU A 165 -16.23 0.95 -0.22
N VAL A 166 -17.14 0.02 -0.48
CA VAL A 166 -17.72 -0.17 -1.82
C VAL A 166 -18.33 1.16 -2.28
N CYS A 167 -19.04 1.88 -1.43
CA CYS A 167 -19.52 3.22 -1.77
C CYS A 167 -18.37 4.19 -2.12
N GLN A 168 -17.28 4.20 -1.34
CA GLN A 168 -16.14 5.08 -1.58
C GLN A 168 -15.37 4.73 -2.87
N ASN A 169 -15.15 3.44 -3.13
CA ASN A 169 -14.45 2.94 -4.31
C ASN A 169 -15.20 3.28 -5.61
N HIS A 170 -16.53 3.25 -5.57
CA HIS A 170 -17.38 3.64 -6.70
C HIS A 170 -17.71 5.14 -6.73
N GLY A 171 -17.14 5.95 -5.84
CA GLY A 171 -17.33 7.41 -5.81
C GLY A 171 -18.76 7.85 -5.42
N VAL A 172 -19.50 6.99 -4.71
CA VAL A 172 -20.87 7.29 -4.25
C VAL A 172 -20.82 8.27 -3.09
N THR A 173 -21.58 9.37 -3.20
CA THR A 173 -21.63 10.40 -2.14
C THR A 173 -22.54 9.95 -0.99
N ILE A 174 -22.03 10.06 0.24
CA ILE A 174 -22.75 9.69 1.47
C ILE A 174 -23.03 10.98 2.26
N ASP A 175 -24.25 11.49 2.16
CA ASP A 175 -24.65 12.76 2.81
C ASP A 175 -24.97 12.61 4.30
N LYS A 176 -25.38 11.41 4.71
CA LYS A 176 -25.79 11.12 6.09
C LYS A 176 -24.55 10.98 6.98
N LYS A 177 -24.54 11.67 8.12
CA LYS A 177 -23.40 11.64 9.07
C LYS A 177 -23.12 10.26 9.67
N ASN A 178 -24.17 9.51 9.99
CA ASN A 178 -24.10 8.16 10.54
C ASN A 178 -24.94 7.22 9.66
N PRO A 179 -24.40 6.81 8.51
CA PRO A 179 -25.04 5.86 7.62
C PRO A 179 -25.09 4.47 8.27
N THR A 180 -26.11 3.70 7.94
CA THR A 180 -26.31 2.31 8.36
C THR A 180 -26.17 1.37 7.15
N ILE A 181 -26.11 0.06 7.40
CA ILE A 181 -26.13 -0.97 6.35
C ILE A 181 -27.23 -0.71 5.29
N SER A 182 -28.45 -0.34 5.72
CA SER A 182 -29.54 -0.08 4.78
C SER A 182 -29.33 1.20 3.97
N ASP A 183 -28.75 2.24 4.56
CA ASP A 183 -28.41 3.46 3.82
C ASP A 183 -27.39 3.16 2.71
N PHE A 184 -26.32 2.42 3.03
CA PHE A 184 -25.32 2.02 2.04
C PHE A 184 -25.89 1.12 0.95
N ASN A 185 -26.66 0.09 1.33
CA ASN A 185 -27.29 -0.83 0.39
C ASN A 185 -28.19 -0.09 -0.61
N ASN A 186 -28.99 0.86 -0.12
CA ASN A 186 -29.87 1.66 -0.96
C ASN A 186 -29.11 2.64 -1.87
N LEU A 187 -28.00 3.22 -1.39
CA LEU A 187 -27.14 4.08 -2.21
C LEU A 187 -26.52 3.29 -3.35
N LEU A 188 -25.93 2.12 -3.06
CA LEU A 188 -25.33 1.24 -4.06
C LEU A 188 -26.36 0.76 -5.09
N LYS A 189 -27.62 0.54 -4.66
CA LYS A 189 -28.69 0.22 -5.59
C LYS A 189 -29.10 1.40 -6.47
N LYS A 190 -29.20 2.60 -5.91
CA LYS A 190 -29.56 3.83 -6.65
C LYS A 190 -28.48 4.24 -7.65
N SER A 191 -27.22 3.90 -7.38
CA SER A 191 -26.09 4.11 -8.28
C SER A 191 -25.92 3.00 -9.32
N ASP A 192 -26.90 2.08 -9.43
CA ASP A 192 -26.87 0.93 -10.35
C ASP A 192 -25.65 -0.01 -10.19
N ILE A 193 -24.98 0.02 -9.04
CA ILE A 193 -23.87 -0.89 -8.70
C ILE A 193 -24.42 -2.25 -8.27
N PHE A 194 -25.50 -2.25 -7.48
CA PHE A 194 -26.21 -3.47 -7.09
C PHE A 194 -27.39 -3.76 -7.99
N ASP A 195 -27.51 -5.01 -8.44
CA ASP A 195 -28.75 -5.49 -9.04
C ASP A 195 -29.81 -5.77 -7.94
N VAL A 196 -31.04 -6.09 -8.37
CA VAL A 196 -32.14 -6.34 -7.41
C VAL A 196 -31.87 -7.57 -6.53
N PRO A 197 -31.37 -8.72 -7.06
CA PRO A 197 -30.98 -9.86 -6.24
C PRO A 197 -29.93 -9.53 -5.15
N LEU A 198 -28.82 -8.88 -5.51
CA LEU A 198 -27.74 -8.52 -4.58
C LEU A 198 -28.24 -7.56 -3.51
N TRP A 199 -29.01 -6.54 -3.90
CA TRP A 199 -29.62 -5.59 -2.97
C TRP A 199 -30.54 -6.27 -1.95
N ARG A 200 -31.39 -7.22 -2.37
CA ARG A 200 -32.27 -7.97 -1.45
C ARG A 200 -31.50 -8.88 -0.51
N TRP A 201 -30.43 -9.50 -0.99
CA TRP A 201 -29.58 -10.36 -0.16
C TRP A 201 -28.89 -9.54 0.94
N ILE A 202 -28.27 -8.40 0.60
CA ILE A 202 -27.66 -7.51 1.59
C ILE A 202 -28.70 -6.93 2.56
N GLN A 203 -29.90 -6.61 2.08
CA GLN A 203 -31.00 -6.17 2.95
C GLN A 203 -31.33 -7.23 4.01
N ARG A 204 -31.41 -8.51 3.62
CA ARG A 204 -31.65 -9.61 4.56
C ARG A 204 -30.54 -9.71 5.61
N LEU A 205 -29.28 -9.57 5.24
CA LEU A 205 -28.17 -9.55 6.21
C LEU A 205 -28.31 -8.37 7.19
N GLY A 206 -28.70 -7.19 6.70
CA GLY A 206 -29.00 -6.03 7.54
C GLY A 206 -30.13 -6.29 8.53
N ASP A 207 -31.19 -6.98 8.10
CA ASP A 207 -32.32 -7.34 8.95
C ASP A 207 -31.92 -8.35 10.04
N LEU A 208 -31.12 -9.36 9.70
CA LEU A 208 -30.57 -10.32 10.68
C LEU A 208 -29.67 -9.64 11.72
N ARG A 209 -28.83 -8.68 11.28
CA ARG A 209 -28.03 -7.85 12.19
C ARG A 209 -28.92 -7.01 13.12
N ASN A 210 -30.04 -6.50 12.63
CA ASN A 210 -30.97 -5.71 13.43
C ASN A 210 -31.62 -6.55 14.55
N LEU A 211 -31.95 -7.82 14.29
CA LEU A 211 -32.40 -8.76 15.34
C LEU A 211 -31.36 -8.94 16.46
N CYS A 212 -30.07 -8.88 16.13
CA CYS A 212 -29.00 -9.02 17.12
C CYS A 212 -28.82 -7.76 17.99
N SER A 213 -29.06 -6.58 17.42
CA SER A 213 -28.76 -5.28 18.05
C SER A 213 -29.96 -4.60 18.72
N HIS A 214 -31.19 -4.90 18.31
CA HIS A 214 -32.41 -4.29 18.85
C HIS A 214 -33.25 -5.30 19.65
N SER A 215 -33.78 -4.89 20.80
CA SER A 215 -34.45 -5.77 21.76
C SER A 215 -35.96 -5.93 21.56
N LYS A 216 -36.53 -5.47 20.43
CA LYS A 216 -37.98 -5.26 20.31
C LYS A 216 -38.76 -6.41 19.67
N ASP A 217 -38.13 -7.30 18.91
CA ASP A 217 -38.84 -8.35 18.18
C ASP A 217 -38.72 -9.71 18.88
N ARG A 218 -37.52 -10.29 18.82
CA ARG A 218 -37.15 -11.57 19.44
C ARG A 218 -35.63 -11.72 19.40
N ASP A 219 -35.11 -12.67 20.15
CA ASP A 219 -33.70 -13.03 20.02
C ASP A 219 -33.47 -13.81 18.69
N PRO A 220 -32.28 -13.63 18.08
CA PRO A 220 -31.91 -14.37 16.86
C PRO A 220 -31.68 -15.85 17.17
N THR A 221 -31.96 -16.73 16.21
CA THR A 221 -31.61 -18.14 16.33
C THR A 221 -30.14 -18.37 15.99
N SER A 222 -29.58 -19.51 16.40
CA SER A 222 -28.20 -19.88 16.02
C SER A 222 -28.03 -19.97 14.50
N ASP A 223 -29.02 -20.52 13.80
CA ASP A 223 -28.99 -20.66 12.34
C ASP A 223 -29.01 -19.30 11.63
N GLU A 224 -29.75 -18.33 12.17
CA GLU A 224 -29.82 -16.97 11.64
C GLU A 224 -28.51 -16.20 11.82
N VAL A 225 -27.83 -16.39 12.96
CA VAL A 225 -26.50 -15.79 13.18
C VAL A 225 -25.46 -16.46 12.29
N GLN A 226 -25.53 -17.77 12.12
CA GLN A 226 -24.66 -18.50 11.18
C GLN A 226 -24.90 -18.02 9.73
N GLU A 227 -26.16 -17.87 9.30
CA GLU A 227 -26.52 -17.31 7.99
C GLU A 227 -25.93 -15.91 7.81
N LEU A 228 -26.01 -15.07 8.84
CA LEU A 228 -25.42 -13.73 8.81
C LEU A 228 -23.89 -13.79 8.68
N ILE A 229 -23.20 -14.62 9.47
CA ILE A 229 -21.74 -14.75 9.43
C ILE A 229 -21.27 -15.22 8.05
N ASP A 230 -21.87 -16.30 7.53
CA ASP A 230 -21.50 -16.86 6.22
C ASP A 230 -21.83 -15.89 5.10
N GLY A 231 -22.96 -15.18 5.23
CA GLY A 231 -23.38 -14.14 4.30
C GLY A 231 -22.40 -12.98 4.23
N VAL A 232 -21.96 -12.46 5.38
CA VAL A 232 -20.97 -11.36 5.44
C VAL A 232 -19.60 -11.82 4.93
N ASN A 233 -19.14 -13.01 5.33
CA ASN A 233 -17.90 -13.59 4.82
C ASN A 233 -17.91 -13.74 3.29
N LYS A 234 -19.06 -14.12 2.72
CA LYS A 234 -19.24 -14.14 1.26
C LYS A 234 -19.27 -12.72 0.67
N ALA A 235 -19.95 -11.78 1.31
CA ALA A 235 -20.08 -10.42 0.81
C ALA A 235 -18.70 -9.75 0.65
N ILE A 236 -17.85 -9.80 1.68
CA ILE A 236 -16.52 -9.19 1.66
C ILE A 236 -15.59 -9.78 0.59
N LYS A 237 -15.87 -11.01 0.11
CA LYS A 237 -15.09 -11.72 -0.92
C LYS A 237 -15.62 -11.51 -2.34
N THR A 238 -16.87 -11.09 -2.48
CA THR A 238 -17.56 -11.07 -3.79
C THR A 238 -17.99 -9.69 -4.24
N ILE A 239 -18.03 -8.71 -3.35
CA ILE A 239 -18.45 -7.34 -3.62
C ILE A 239 -17.22 -6.43 -3.51
N ALA A 240 -16.99 -5.57 -4.51
CA ALA A 240 -15.87 -4.64 -4.58
C ALA A 240 -16.31 -3.28 -5.13
#